data_AF-A0A2N1XHR5-F1
#
_entry.id   AF-A0A2N1XHR5-F1
#
_cell.length_a   1.000
_cell.length_b   1.000
_cell.length_c   1.000
_cell.angle_alpha   90.00
_cell.angle_beta   90.00
_cell.angle_gamma   90.00
#
_symmetry.space_group_name_H-M   'P 1'
#
loop_
_entity.id
_entity.type
_entity.pdbx_description
1 polymer ?
#
loop_
_entity_poly.entity_id
_entity_poly.type
_entity_poly.pdbx_seq_one_letter_code
_entity_poly.pdbx_strand_id
1 'polypeptide(L)'
;MKKTRGSAVSRIIIFTVSLLLLSGCAFNSQTARLAPTVNVQNSNEGNGVSVAVRVVDERTSKSLGHRGTAYGAAAEITAEQDVAVVVHEQLVTGLQKKGFNVVDYAADASPRLTVEVRGLEYSTSQGFWTGGVKIESALKVQAVRGTESFDQMYRSNKEERVVVVPTAATNEQWINSSLSDVLNQLFGDIGLFRFLAE
;
A
#
# COMPACT_ATOMS: atom_id res chain seq x y z
N MET A 1 46.42 54.06 -18.52
CA MET A 1 46.22 52.60 -18.75
C MET A 1 45.49 51.98 -17.56
N LYS A 2 44.16 51.75 -17.70
CA LYS A 2 43.31 51.09 -16.69
C LYS A 2 43.42 49.57 -16.86
N LYS A 3 43.90 48.86 -15.84
CA LYS A 3 43.98 47.38 -15.84
C LYS A 3 42.65 46.82 -15.35
N THR A 4 41.91 46.22 -16.28
CA THR A 4 40.65 45.50 -16.08
C THR A 4 40.84 44.30 -15.15
N ARG A 5 40.41 44.43 -13.89
CA ARG A 5 40.51 43.38 -12.86
C ARG A 5 39.16 43.19 -12.17
N GLY A 6 38.08 43.05 -12.95
CA GLY A 6 36.70 42.92 -12.42
C GLY A 6 35.87 41.77 -13.01
N SER A 7 36.29 41.15 -14.12
CA SER A 7 35.47 40.17 -14.85
C SER A 7 35.54 38.74 -14.29
N ALA A 8 36.70 38.31 -13.78
CA ALA A 8 36.90 36.92 -13.35
C ALA A 8 36.21 36.60 -12.02
N VAL A 9 36.24 37.53 -11.05
CA VAL A 9 35.65 37.33 -9.72
C VAL A 9 34.12 37.30 -9.80
N SER A 10 33.52 38.15 -10.65
CA SER A 10 32.07 38.17 -10.87
C SER A 10 31.55 36.90 -11.54
N ARG A 11 32.33 36.27 -12.43
CA ARG A 11 31.94 35.01 -13.10
C ARG A 11 32.03 33.80 -12.17
N ILE A 12 33.01 33.77 -11.26
CA ILE A 12 33.18 32.68 -10.29
C ILE A 12 32.05 32.68 -9.25
N ILE A 13 31.63 33.86 -8.76
CA ILE A 13 30.53 33.99 -7.79
C ILE A 13 29.18 33.52 -8.38
N ILE A 14 28.92 33.79 -9.67
CA ILE A 14 27.68 33.36 -10.34
C ILE A 14 27.60 31.83 -10.52
N PHE A 15 28.75 31.17 -10.74
CA PHE A 15 28.80 29.70 -10.86
C PHE A 15 28.60 29.00 -9.51
N THR A 16 29.12 29.55 -8.41
CA THR A 16 28.97 28.94 -7.07
C THR A 16 27.55 29.10 -6.51
N VAL A 17 26.85 30.20 -6.81
CA VAL A 17 25.45 30.40 -6.38
C VAL A 17 24.48 29.49 -7.15
N SER A 18 24.77 29.20 -8.42
CA SER A 18 23.92 28.32 -9.25
C SER A 18 23.94 26.86 -8.77
N LEU A 19 25.05 26.36 -8.20
CA LEU A 19 25.11 24.98 -7.69
C LEU A 19 24.36 24.78 -6.37
N LEU A 20 24.14 25.83 -5.57
CA LEU A 20 23.44 25.73 -4.29
C LEU A 20 21.91 25.59 -4.45
N LEU A 21 21.35 26.04 -5.57
CA LEU A 21 19.91 26.03 -5.83
C LEU A 21 19.35 24.69 -6.34
N LEU A 22 20.20 23.68 -6.64
CA LEU A 22 19.73 22.35 -7.07
C LEU A 22 19.48 21.35 -5.93
N SER A 23 19.64 21.76 -4.67
CA SER A 23 19.54 20.84 -3.52
C SER A 23 18.13 20.73 -2.90
N GLY A 24 17.13 21.43 -3.43
CA GLY A 24 15.78 21.51 -2.86
C GLY A 24 14.81 20.35 -3.16
N CYS A 25 15.11 19.47 -4.12
CA CYS A 25 14.16 18.42 -4.55
C CYS A 25 14.14 17.16 -3.67
N ALA A 26 15.07 17.04 -2.71
CA ALA A 26 15.20 15.84 -1.87
C ALA A 26 14.09 15.72 -0.79
N PHE A 27 13.33 16.78 -0.53
CA PHE A 27 12.44 16.92 0.63
C PHE A 27 10.93 16.76 0.35
N ASN A 28 10.54 16.35 -0.85
CA ASN A 28 9.11 16.27 -1.18
C ASN A 28 8.49 14.97 -0.68
N SER A 29 7.40 15.10 0.09
CA SER A 29 6.50 14.00 0.42
C SER A 29 6.06 13.27 -0.85
N GLN A 30 5.90 11.96 -0.74
CA GLN A 30 5.40 11.13 -1.81
C GLN A 30 3.92 10.81 -1.57
N THR A 31 3.10 10.98 -2.59
CA THR A 31 1.77 10.36 -2.63
C THR A 31 1.86 9.13 -3.53
N ALA A 32 1.39 7.99 -3.04
CA ALA A 32 1.31 6.74 -3.79
C ALA A 32 -0.13 6.47 -4.20
N ARG A 33 -0.34 6.21 -5.49
CA ARG A 33 -1.62 5.75 -6.00
C ARG A 33 -1.77 4.26 -5.79
N LEU A 34 -2.85 3.85 -5.13
CA LEU A 34 -3.17 2.45 -4.91
C LEU A 34 -3.99 1.90 -6.08
N ALA A 35 -3.44 0.88 -6.73
CA ALA A 35 -4.03 0.10 -7.81
C ALA A 35 -3.51 -1.35 -7.73
N PRO A 36 -3.82 -2.10 -6.66
CA PRO A 36 -3.40 -3.49 -6.52
C PRO A 36 -3.97 -4.36 -7.65
N THR A 37 -3.20 -5.34 -8.11
CA THR A 37 -3.63 -6.30 -9.13
C THR A 37 -4.03 -7.60 -8.46
N VAL A 38 -5.32 -7.91 -8.52
CA VAL A 38 -5.90 -9.11 -7.92
C VAL A 38 -6.28 -10.13 -9.00
N ASN A 39 -5.78 -11.35 -8.83
CA ASN A 39 -5.97 -12.46 -9.75
C ASN A 39 -7.13 -13.36 -9.28
N VAL A 40 -8.37 -12.90 -9.46
CA VAL A 40 -9.56 -13.72 -9.19
C VAL A 40 -10.07 -14.33 -10.50
N GLN A 41 -10.07 -15.66 -10.56
CA GLN A 41 -10.70 -16.41 -11.66
C GLN A 41 -12.21 -16.44 -11.48
N ASN A 42 -12.95 -16.42 -12.59
CA ASN A 42 -14.40 -16.57 -12.53
C ASN A 42 -14.75 -17.98 -12.04
N SER A 43 -15.65 -18.06 -11.06
CA SER A 43 -16.19 -19.31 -10.54
C SER A 43 -17.62 -19.10 -10.04
N ASN A 44 -18.30 -20.18 -9.67
CA ASN A 44 -19.62 -20.13 -9.03
C ASN A 44 -19.58 -20.67 -7.60
N GLU A 45 -18.48 -20.41 -6.89
CA GLU A 45 -18.32 -20.81 -5.49
C GLU A 45 -19.39 -20.21 -4.59
N GLY A 46 -19.81 -18.97 -4.86
CA GLY A 46 -20.82 -18.27 -4.08
C GLY A 46 -22.26 -18.62 -4.40
N ASN A 47 -22.54 -19.28 -5.53
CA ASN A 47 -23.86 -19.79 -5.92
C ASN A 47 -25.03 -18.80 -5.68
N GLY A 48 -24.83 -17.50 -5.91
CA GLY A 48 -25.84 -16.45 -5.70
C GLY A 48 -26.07 -16.02 -4.26
N VAL A 49 -25.34 -16.55 -3.28
CA VAL A 49 -25.40 -16.13 -1.88
C VAL A 49 -25.09 -14.64 -1.77
N SER A 50 -25.92 -13.93 -1.00
CA SER A 50 -25.73 -12.51 -0.71
C SER A 50 -24.84 -12.33 0.50
N VAL A 51 -23.74 -11.59 0.36
CA VAL A 51 -22.79 -11.31 1.43
C VAL A 51 -22.78 -9.81 1.71
N ALA A 52 -23.06 -9.44 2.96
CA ALA A 52 -22.92 -8.08 3.44
C ALA A 52 -21.43 -7.77 3.73
N VAL A 53 -20.83 -6.80 3.04
CA VAL A 53 -19.38 -6.54 3.11
C VAL A 53 -19.07 -5.18 3.72
N ARG A 54 -18.11 -5.13 4.64
CA ARG A 54 -17.55 -3.89 5.18
C ARG A 54 -16.04 -3.97 5.27
N VAL A 55 -15.37 -2.86 4.95
CA VAL A 55 -13.94 -2.70 5.16
C VAL A 55 -13.70 -1.53 6.11
N VAL A 56 -12.78 -1.70 7.06
CA VAL A 56 -12.37 -0.66 8.00
C VAL A 56 -10.85 -0.55 8.00
N ASP A 57 -10.32 0.68 7.91
CA ASP A 57 -8.90 0.92 8.07
C ASP A 57 -8.58 1.09 9.57
N GLU A 58 -7.99 0.04 10.13
CA GLU A 58 -7.68 -0.12 11.54
C GLU A 58 -6.17 0.05 11.83
N ARG A 59 -5.43 0.60 10.85
CA ARG A 59 -4.02 0.93 11.04
C ARG A 59 -3.88 2.05 12.07
N THR A 60 -2.80 1.99 12.84
CA THR A 60 -2.46 3.01 13.84
C THR A 60 -2.12 4.38 13.22
N SER A 61 -1.80 4.42 11.92
CA SER A 61 -1.52 5.63 11.16
C SER A 61 -2.05 5.52 9.74
N LYS A 62 -2.48 6.66 9.18
CA LYS A 62 -2.83 6.80 7.76
C LYS A 62 -1.59 6.93 6.86
N SER A 63 -0.45 7.30 7.45
CA SER A 63 0.85 7.28 6.79
C SER A 63 1.17 5.88 6.29
N LEU A 64 1.78 5.78 5.11
CA LEU A 64 2.37 4.54 4.62
C LEU A 64 3.80 4.38 5.10
N GLY A 65 4.35 5.33 5.87
CA GLY A 65 5.73 5.32 6.34
C GLY A 65 6.57 6.38 5.64
N HIS A 66 7.88 6.19 5.58
CA HIS A 66 8.80 7.22 5.10
C HIS A 66 9.91 6.65 4.22
N ARG A 67 10.33 7.44 3.23
CA ARG A 67 11.55 7.19 2.46
C ARG A 67 12.74 7.93 3.08
N GLY A 68 13.89 7.27 3.15
CA GLY A 68 15.18 7.96 3.32
C GLY A 68 15.77 7.98 4.73
N THR A 69 15.23 7.25 5.71
CA THR A 69 15.79 7.24 7.09
C THR A 69 17.23 6.70 7.16
N ALA A 70 17.69 5.99 6.13
CA ALA A 70 19.06 5.48 6.06
C ALA A 70 20.12 6.55 5.68
N TYR A 71 19.74 7.70 5.07
CA TYR A 71 20.72 8.69 4.57
C TYR A 71 20.27 10.17 4.67
N GLY A 72 19.11 10.49 5.25
CA GLY A 72 18.64 11.87 5.38
C GLY A 72 17.25 12.04 5.99
N ALA A 73 16.69 13.25 5.91
CA ALA A 73 15.37 13.58 6.44
C ALA A 73 14.28 12.72 5.79
N ALA A 74 13.45 12.09 6.62
CA ALA A 74 12.41 11.14 6.22
C ALA A 74 11.28 11.88 5.48
N ALA A 75 11.13 11.63 4.17
CA ALA A 75 9.98 12.15 3.43
C ALA A 75 8.83 11.15 3.57
N GLU A 76 7.69 11.63 4.08
CA GLU A 76 6.50 10.81 4.29
C GLU A 76 5.95 10.27 2.97
N ILE A 77 5.43 9.04 3.01
CA ILE A 77 4.63 8.43 1.95
C ILE A 77 3.18 8.36 2.43
N THR A 78 2.26 8.93 1.68
CA THR A 78 0.81 8.84 1.91
C THR A 78 0.12 8.12 0.76
N ALA A 79 -1.08 7.60 1.01
CA ALA A 79 -1.93 7.09 -0.06
C ALA A 79 -2.75 8.23 -0.69
N GLU A 80 -2.92 8.21 -2.01
CA GLU A 80 -3.83 9.15 -2.70
C GLU A 80 -5.29 8.86 -2.34
N GLN A 81 -5.63 7.59 -2.14
CA GLN A 81 -6.97 7.11 -1.83
C GLN A 81 -7.06 6.56 -0.41
N ASP A 82 -8.28 6.52 0.15
CA ASP A 82 -8.51 5.76 1.39
C ASP A 82 -8.31 4.27 1.13
N VAL A 83 -7.44 3.65 1.94
CA VAL A 83 -7.04 2.24 1.77
C VAL A 83 -8.23 1.30 1.94
N ALA A 84 -9.15 1.59 2.86
CA ALA A 84 -10.35 0.77 3.05
C ALA A 84 -11.27 0.82 1.82
N VAL A 85 -11.39 1.97 1.16
CA VAL A 85 -12.16 2.11 -0.07
C VAL A 85 -11.56 1.26 -1.19
N VAL A 86 -10.24 1.33 -1.39
CA VAL A 86 -9.54 0.53 -2.40
C VAL A 86 -9.72 -0.97 -2.14
N VAL A 87 -9.56 -1.42 -0.89
CA VAL A 87 -9.76 -2.82 -0.52
C VAL A 87 -11.22 -3.25 -0.71
N HIS A 88 -12.19 -2.39 -0.37
CA HIS A 88 -13.61 -2.65 -0.58
C HIS A 88 -13.95 -2.87 -2.05
N GLU A 89 -13.48 -2.01 -2.95
CA GLU A 89 -13.70 -2.15 -4.39
C GLU A 89 -13.14 -3.47 -4.96
N GLN A 90 -11.95 -3.87 -4.49
CA GLN A 90 -11.36 -5.17 -4.86
C GLN A 90 -12.19 -6.34 -4.33
N LEU A 91 -12.67 -6.27 -3.08
CA LEU A 91 -13.55 -7.28 -2.49
C LEU A 91 -14.85 -7.44 -3.25
N VAL A 92 -15.54 -6.33 -3.55
CA VAL A 92 -16.79 -6.35 -4.32
C VAL A 92 -16.56 -7.05 -5.67
N THR A 93 -15.55 -6.61 -6.41
CA THR A 93 -15.24 -7.15 -7.73
C THR A 93 -14.88 -8.64 -7.68
N GLY A 94 -14.06 -9.05 -6.70
CA GLY A 94 -13.62 -10.44 -6.59
C GLY A 94 -14.71 -11.38 -6.08
N LEU A 95 -15.55 -10.94 -5.15
CA LEU A 95 -16.71 -11.72 -4.67
C LEU A 95 -17.72 -11.95 -5.80
N GLN A 96 -18.01 -10.91 -6.59
CA GLN A 96 -18.88 -11.02 -7.77
C GLN A 96 -18.32 -12.00 -8.81
N LYS A 97 -17.02 -11.97 -9.08
CA LYS A 97 -16.35 -12.95 -9.97
C LYS A 97 -16.46 -14.39 -9.46
N LYS A 98 -16.55 -14.59 -8.14
CA LYS A 98 -16.76 -15.90 -7.51
C LYS A 98 -18.23 -16.31 -7.40
N GLY A 99 -19.16 -15.52 -7.95
CA GLY A 99 -20.60 -15.85 -7.99
C GLY A 99 -21.39 -15.44 -6.74
N PHE A 100 -20.85 -14.56 -5.89
CA PHE A 100 -21.59 -13.96 -4.78
C PHE A 100 -22.32 -12.69 -5.22
N ASN A 101 -23.45 -12.39 -4.57
CA ASN A 101 -24.08 -11.08 -4.61
C ASN A 101 -23.53 -10.25 -3.44
N VAL A 102 -23.01 -9.05 -3.70
CA VAL A 102 -22.53 -8.17 -2.62
C VAL A 102 -23.60 -7.14 -2.30
N VAL A 103 -23.94 -7.03 -1.02
CA VAL A 103 -24.96 -6.10 -0.51
C VAL A 103 -24.35 -5.18 0.55
N ASP A 104 -25.05 -4.08 0.83
CA ASP A 104 -24.64 -3.14 1.86
C ASP A 104 -24.53 -3.83 3.23
N TYR A 105 -23.56 -3.39 4.02
CA TYR A 105 -23.32 -3.98 5.32
C TYR A 105 -24.47 -3.71 6.29
N ALA A 106 -25.03 -4.78 6.85
CA ALA A 106 -25.91 -4.71 8.02
C ALA A 106 -25.37 -5.64 9.12
N ALA A 107 -25.49 -5.20 10.38
CA ALA A 107 -24.91 -5.94 11.51
C ALA A 107 -25.61 -7.29 11.78
N ASP A 108 -26.88 -7.40 11.38
CA ASP A 108 -27.74 -8.57 11.47
C ASP A 108 -27.75 -9.41 10.17
N ALA A 109 -27.05 -8.99 9.11
CA ALA A 109 -26.92 -9.78 7.90
C ALA A 109 -26.12 -11.07 8.14
N SER A 110 -26.50 -12.12 7.42
CA SER A 110 -25.87 -13.43 7.47
C SER A 110 -25.95 -14.09 6.08
N PRO A 111 -24.81 -14.39 5.42
CA PRO A 111 -23.44 -14.14 5.87
C PRO A 111 -23.03 -12.66 5.76
N ARG A 112 -22.12 -12.23 6.64
CA ARG A 112 -21.46 -10.92 6.58
C ARG A 112 -19.95 -11.06 6.70
N LEU A 113 -19.22 -10.23 5.96
CA LEU A 113 -17.76 -10.19 5.92
C LEU A 113 -17.28 -8.80 6.37
N THR A 114 -16.50 -8.75 7.45
CA THR A 114 -15.75 -7.56 7.83
C THR A 114 -14.27 -7.79 7.53
N VAL A 115 -13.65 -6.87 6.81
CA VAL A 115 -12.20 -6.86 6.54
C VAL A 115 -11.58 -5.64 7.20
N GLU A 116 -10.58 -5.87 8.04
CA GLU A 116 -9.84 -4.83 8.72
C GLU A 116 -8.47 -4.69 8.07
N VAL A 117 -8.15 -3.50 7.58
CA VAL A 117 -6.78 -3.17 7.15
C VAL A 117 -5.95 -2.99 8.42
N ARG A 118 -5.10 -3.95 8.72
CA ARG A 118 -4.26 -3.96 9.93
C ARG A 118 -2.83 -3.52 9.64
N GLY A 119 -2.41 -3.49 8.37
CA GLY A 119 -1.09 -3.02 7.97
C GLY A 119 -1.01 -2.68 6.48
N LEU A 120 -0.30 -1.59 6.19
CA LEU A 120 0.22 -1.21 4.88
C LEU A 120 1.31 -0.18 5.17
N GLU A 121 2.54 -0.68 5.34
CA GLU A 121 3.68 0.09 5.84
C GLU A 121 4.91 -0.13 4.98
N TYR A 122 5.61 0.97 4.71
CA TYR A 122 6.87 1.07 4.01
C TYR A 122 7.92 1.61 4.98
N SER A 123 8.98 0.86 5.21
CA SER A 123 10.09 1.27 6.06
C SER A 123 11.44 1.05 5.39
N THR A 124 12.42 1.86 5.78
CA THR A 124 13.81 1.72 5.29
C THR A 124 14.75 1.41 6.45
N SER A 125 15.74 0.56 6.18
CA SER A 125 16.81 0.22 7.10
C SER A 125 18.19 0.47 6.46
N GLN A 126 19.20 0.71 7.30
CA GLN A 126 20.58 0.89 6.86
C GLN A 126 21.40 -0.36 7.19
N GLY A 127 22.06 -0.92 6.18
CA GLY A 127 23.08 -1.96 6.35
C GLY A 127 24.48 -1.41 6.07
N PHE A 128 25.51 -2.22 6.35
CA PHE A 128 26.92 -1.81 6.23
C PHE A 128 27.36 -1.49 4.79
N TRP A 129 26.79 -2.17 3.78
CA TRP A 129 27.08 -1.96 2.35
C TRP A 129 25.85 -1.58 1.51
N THR A 130 24.64 -1.87 1.99
CA THR A 130 23.38 -1.67 1.25
C THR A 130 22.29 -1.16 2.19
N GLY A 131 21.30 -0.44 1.66
CA GLY A 131 20.05 -0.19 2.36
C GLY A 131 19.09 -1.38 2.24
N GLY A 132 18.10 -1.43 3.12
CA GLY A 132 16.96 -2.32 3.05
C GLY A 132 15.67 -1.52 2.94
N VAL A 133 14.72 -2.03 2.16
CA VAL A 133 13.34 -1.52 2.10
C VAL A 133 12.43 -2.66 2.49
N LYS A 134 11.51 -2.41 3.41
CA LYS A 134 10.54 -3.39 3.88
C LYS A 134 9.13 -2.88 3.63
N ILE A 135 8.28 -3.72 3.05
CA ILE A 135 6.87 -3.43 2.80
C ILE A 135 6.01 -4.50 3.47
N GLU A 136 5.25 -4.10 4.48
CA GLU A 136 4.36 -4.98 5.25
C GLU A 136 2.90 -4.64 4.97
N SER A 137 2.12 -5.66 4.62
CA SER A 137 0.67 -5.55 4.47
C SER A 137 -0.01 -6.60 5.34
N ALA A 138 -1.16 -6.25 5.93
CA ALA A 138 -1.96 -7.17 6.70
C ALA A 138 -3.45 -6.87 6.60
N LEU A 139 -4.24 -7.91 6.28
CA LEU A 139 -5.71 -7.87 6.29
C LEU A 139 -6.21 -8.91 7.28
N LYS A 140 -7.01 -8.49 8.26
CA LYS A 140 -7.75 -9.42 9.11
C LYS A 140 -9.18 -9.52 8.57
N VAL A 141 -9.64 -10.74 8.36
CA VAL A 141 -11.03 -11.01 7.96
C VAL A 141 -11.77 -11.64 9.11
N GLN A 142 -13.02 -11.24 9.26
CA GLN A 142 -14.01 -11.86 10.12
C GLN A 142 -15.29 -12.05 9.30
N ALA A 143 -15.60 -13.30 8.99
CA ALA A 143 -16.88 -13.68 8.42
C ALA A 143 -17.78 -14.25 9.51
N VAL A 144 -19.06 -13.89 9.47
CA VAL A 144 -20.08 -14.38 10.42
C VAL A 144 -21.26 -14.91 9.64
N ARG A 145 -21.77 -16.08 10.04
CA ARG A 145 -22.98 -16.69 9.51
C ARG A 145 -23.76 -17.32 10.66
N GLY A 146 -24.95 -16.79 10.96
CA GLY A 146 -25.71 -17.20 12.13
C GLY A 146 -24.90 -17.06 13.42
N THR A 147 -24.58 -18.19 14.05
CA THR A 147 -23.77 -18.24 15.30
C THR A 147 -22.31 -18.64 15.06
N GLU A 148 -21.95 -18.97 13.82
CA GLU A 148 -20.61 -19.38 13.44
C GLU A 148 -19.79 -18.17 12.98
N SER A 149 -18.48 -18.25 13.18
CA SER A 149 -17.52 -17.27 12.67
C SER A 149 -16.31 -17.94 12.04
N PHE A 150 -15.74 -17.25 11.06
CA PHE A 150 -14.46 -17.56 10.47
C PHE A 150 -13.57 -16.32 10.62
N ASP A 151 -12.41 -16.49 11.24
CA ASP A 151 -11.43 -15.43 11.45
C ASP A 151 -10.09 -15.85 10.85
N GLN A 152 -9.49 -14.99 10.04
CA GLN A 152 -8.19 -15.24 9.42
C GLN A 152 -7.40 -13.94 9.25
N MET A 153 -6.07 -14.04 9.32
CA MET A 153 -5.17 -12.91 9.08
C MET A 153 -4.19 -13.21 7.96
N TYR A 154 -4.33 -12.47 6.85
CA TYR A 154 -3.43 -12.53 5.71
C TYR A 154 -2.32 -11.51 5.87
N ARG A 155 -1.08 -11.92 5.59
CA ARG A 155 0.11 -11.08 5.79
C ARG A 155 1.06 -11.22 4.60
N SER A 156 1.66 -10.10 4.22
CA SER A 156 2.81 -10.06 3.32
C SER A 156 3.91 -9.22 3.96
N ASN A 157 5.14 -9.71 3.86
CA ASN A 157 6.34 -8.99 4.25
C ASN A 157 7.35 -9.14 3.12
N LYS A 158 7.61 -8.05 2.39
CA LYS A 158 8.60 -7.99 1.31
C LYS A 158 9.80 -7.19 1.77
N GLU A 159 10.99 -7.74 1.55
CA GLU A 159 12.26 -7.07 1.83
C GLU A 159 13.07 -6.97 0.54
N GLU A 160 13.47 -5.75 0.20
CA GLU A 160 14.27 -5.43 -0.97
C GLU A 160 15.61 -4.86 -0.53
N ARG A 161 16.70 -5.40 -1.09
CA ARG A 161 18.04 -4.83 -0.90
C ARG A 161 18.31 -3.78 -1.96
N VAL A 162 18.65 -2.57 -1.51
CA VAL A 162 18.82 -1.43 -2.40
C VAL A 162 20.19 -0.80 -2.21
N VAL A 163 20.85 -0.47 -3.33
CA VAL A 163 22.14 0.24 -3.34
C VAL A 163 21.95 1.75 -3.51
N VAL A 164 20.82 2.13 -4.11
CA VAL A 164 20.40 3.53 -4.30
C VAL A 164 19.02 3.73 -3.70
N VAL A 165 18.70 4.97 -3.32
CA VAL A 165 17.35 5.31 -2.82
C VAL A 165 16.33 5.05 -3.95
N PRO A 166 15.29 4.24 -3.72
CA PRO A 166 14.29 3.94 -4.74
C PRO A 166 13.50 5.18 -5.17
N THR A 167 13.02 5.17 -6.40
CA THR A 167 12.16 6.24 -6.93
C THR A 167 10.74 6.15 -6.35
N ALA A 168 9.98 7.25 -6.46
CA ALA A 168 8.58 7.26 -6.05
C ALA A 168 7.74 6.18 -6.78
N ALA A 169 7.95 6.02 -8.09
CA ALA A 169 7.27 5.00 -8.89
C ALA A 169 7.62 3.58 -8.42
N THR A 170 8.89 3.33 -8.08
CA THR A 170 9.32 2.02 -7.54
C THR A 170 8.66 1.73 -6.19
N ASN A 171 8.60 2.72 -5.29
CA ASN A 171 7.92 2.56 -4.00
C ASN A 171 6.43 2.28 -4.16
N GLU A 172 5.75 3.01 -5.05
CA GLU A 172 4.33 2.80 -5.36
C GLU A 172 4.10 1.39 -5.91
N GLN A 173 4.96 0.91 -6.81
CA GLN A 173 4.88 -0.46 -7.33
C GLN A 173 5.01 -1.49 -6.21
N TRP A 174 5.96 -1.33 -5.29
CA TRP A 174 6.15 -2.27 -4.17
C TRP A 174 5.00 -2.25 -3.17
N ILE A 175 4.47 -1.07 -2.85
CA ILE A 175 3.28 -0.91 -2.01
C ILE A 175 2.09 -1.65 -2.64
N ASN A 176 1.84 -1.42 -3.93
CA ASN A 176 0.77 -2.10 -4.66
C ASN A 176 0.97 -3.61 -4.74
N SER A 177 2.22 -4.04 -4.93
CA SER A 177 2.55 -5.46 -4.97
C SER A 177 2.30 -6.14 -3.62
N SER A 178 2.66 -5.50 -2.50
CA SER A 178 2.40 -6.03 -1.15
C SER A 178 0.89 -6.12 -0.84
N LEU A 179 0.12 -5.09 -1.21
CA LEU A 179 -1.35 -5.10 -1.08
C LEU A 179 -1.99 -6.17 -1.98
N SER A 180 -1.46 -6.35 -3.19
CA SER A 180 -1.90 -7.41 -4.11
C SER A 180 -1.69 -8.80 -3.51
N ASP A 181 -0.57 -9.05 -2.83
CA ASP A 181 -0.31 -10.36 -2.23
C ASP A 181 -1.36 -10.73 -1.18
N VAL A 182 -1.67 -9.83 -0.24
CA VAL A 182 -2.64 -10.12 0.83
C VAL A 182 -4.06 -10.26 0.30
N LEU A 183 -4.43 -9.49 -0.73
CA LEU A 183 -5.70 -9.67 -1.43
C LEU A 183 -5.75 -11.02 -2.16
N ASN A 184 -4.69 -11.41 -2.87
CA ASN A 184 -4.63 -12.70 -3.55
C ASN A 184 -4.65 -13.88 -2.57
N GLN A 185 -4.03 -13.76 -1.40
CA GLN A 185 -4.16 -14.74 -0.32
C GLN A 185 -5.61 -14.86 0.16
N LEU A 186 -6.28 -13.73 0.41
CA LEU A 186 -7.71 -13.70 0.78
C LEU A 186 -8.57 -14.38 -0.28
N PHE A 187 -8.38 -14.05 -1.56
CA PHE A 187 -9.16 -14.66 -2.65
C PHE A 187 -8.80 -16.13 -2.95
N GLY A 188 -7.65 -16.59 -2.48
CA GLY A 188 -7.21 -17.98 -2.55
C GLY A 188 -7.66 -18.83 -1.36
N ASP A 189 -8.22 -18.24 -0.30
CA ASP A 189 -8.61 -18.99 0.90
C ASP A 189 -9.93 -19.75 0.68
N ILE A 190 -9.81 -21.03 0.36
CA ILE A 190 -10.94 -21.95 0.16
C ILE A 190 -11.82 -22.04 1.42
N GLY A 191 -11.23 -21.92 2.61
CA GLY A 191 -11.97 -21.96 3.87
C GLY A 191 -12.90 -20.76 4.02
N LEU A 192 -12.41 -19.56 3.69
CA LEU A 192 -13.22 -18.34 3.69
C LEU A 192 -14.40 -18.44 2.73
N PHE A 193 -14.16 -18.80 1.46
CA PHE A 193 -15.26 -18.86 0.47
C PHE A 193 -16.23 -19.98 0.74
N ARG A 194 -15.77 -21.12 1.25
CA ARG A 194 -16.68 -22.18 1.70
C ARG A 194 -17.57 -21.68 2.84
N PHE A 195 -16.98 -21.05 3.87
CA PHE A 195 -17.74 -20.49 4.98
C PHE A 195 -18.78 -19.45 4.54
N LEU A 196 -18.45 -18.62 3.54
CA LEU A 196 -19.40 -17.64 3.01
C LEU A 196 -20.50 -18.27 2.14
N ALA A 197 -20.30 -19.46 1.59
CA ALA A 197 -21.19 -20.07 0.60
C ALA A 197 -22.15 -21.13 1.14
N GLU A 198 -21.89 -21.75 2.30
CA GLU A 198 -22.87 -22.67 2.91
C GLU A 198 -24.02 -21.92 3.59
#